data_AF-A0A1I7YQY4-F1
#
_entry.id   AF-A0A1I7YQY4-F1
#
_cell.length_a   1.000
_cell.length_b   1.000
_cell.length_c   1.000
_cell.angle_alpha   90.00
_cell.angle_beta   90.00
_cell.angle_gamma   90.00
#
_symmetry.space_group_name_H-M   'P 1'
#
loop_
_entity.id
_entity.type
_entity.pdbx_description
1 polymer ?
#
loop_
_entity_poly.entity_id
_entity_poly.type
_entity_poly.pdbx_seq_one_letter_code
_entity_poly.pdbx_strand_id
1 'polypeptide(L)'
;MCEHSQLFLTRSGGEFEKGFLHFSMLSRMRSAEKAPKKRQIPDKWRNYECTGRRLSSARFVAFKTPLDKTYFEDNPEEAGPSSEWFTVENCLRRLGADGITLGMVIDLTSSDKYYKASEFEKNDIEHVKIKCRARVGDKEKDRFQKIVNRFLRQNESNDKVIGVHCAHGLNRTGYMICRYLMECCGLKAADAVEEFETARGHTIELGRQQLLALR
;
A
#
# COMPACT_ATOMS: atom_id res chain seq x y z
N MET A 1 -45.19 25.49 20.12
CA MET A 1 -46.58 24.96 20.13
C MET A 1 -46.44 23.52 20.57
N CYS A 2 -46.56 23.18 21.86
CA CYS A 2 -47.78 23.23 22.69
C CYS A 2 -48.96 22.62 21.93
N GLU A 3 -49.70 21.61 22.44
CA GLU A 3 -49.65 20.94 23.75
C GLU A 3 -50.19 19.48 23.58
N HIS A 4 -50.43 18.62 24.58
CA HIS A 4 -50.66 18.76 26.04
C HIS A 4 -50.21 17.46 26.76
N SER A 5 -50.10 17.47 28.10
CA SER A 5 -49.95 16.26 28.93
C SER A 5 -51.21 16.03 29.77
N GLN A 6 -51.72 14.79 29.83
CA GLN A 6 -52.79 14.42 30.78
C GLN A 6 -52.40 13.17 31.59
N LEU A 7 -52.20 13.40 32.89
CA LEU A 7 -52.28 12.34 33.89
C LEU A 7 -53.75 11.98 34.09
N PHE A 8 -54.07 10.68 34.06
CA PHE A 8 -55.25 10.15 34.74
C PHE A 8 -54.79 9.23 35.87
N LEU A 9 -55.05 9.65 37.11
CA LEU A 9 -55.08 8.74 38.26
C LEU A 9 -56.54 8.40 38.58
N THR A 10 -56.86 7.12 38.57
CA THR A 10 -57.99 6.57 39.32
C THR A 10 -57.45 5.46 40.24
N ARG A 11 -57.94 5.44 41.48
CA ARG A 11 -57.31 4.71 42.60
C ARG A 11 -58.30 3.72 43.20
N SER A 12 -58.03 2.43 43.07
CA SER A 12 -58.68 1.37 43.89
C SER A 12 -57.80 0.12 43.92
N GLY A 13 -57.68 -0.49 45.10
CA GLY A 13 -56.63 -1.45 45.46
C GLY A 13 -56.50 -2.72 44.63
N GLY A 14 -55.30 -3.29 44.69
CA GLY A 14 -54.92 -4.57 44.09
C GLY A 14 -53.40 -4.65 43.98
N GLU A 15 -52.75 -5.36 44.90
CA GLU A 15 -51.34 -5.73 44.74
C GLU A 15 -51.21 -6.67 43.54
N PHE A 16 -50.36 -6.29 42.58
CA PHE A 16 -49.82 -7.22 41.59
C PHE A 16 -48.37 -6.84 41.33
N GLU A 17 -47.45 -7.73 41.72
CA GLU A 17 -46.04 -7.64 41.36
C GLU A 17 -45.92 -7.54 39.83
N LYS A 18 -45.41 -6.40 39.33
CA LYS A 18 -45.02 -6.28 37.93
C LYS A 18 -43.51 -6.49 37.82
N GLY A 19 -43.15 -7.70 37.38
CA GLY A 19 -41.78 -8.17 37.29
C GLY A 19 -40.86 -7.22 36.54
N PHE A 20 -39.72 -6.92 37.16
CA PHE A 20 -38.69 -6.02 36.63
C PHE A 20 -37.81 -6.74 35.60
N LEU A 21 -38.42 -7.23 34.50
CA LEU A 21 -37.78 -8.25 33.65
C LEU A 21 -38.06 -8.14 32.14
N HIS A 22 -38.17 -6.93 31.59
CA HIS A 22 -37.99 -6.74 30.14
C HIS A 22 -37.64 -5.29 29.73
N PHE A 23 -36.35 -4.98 29.59
CA PHE A 23 -35.86 -4.04 28.56
C PHE A 23 -34.33 -4.10 28.32
N SER A 24 -33.53 -4.51 29.32
CA SER A 24 -32.05 -4.53 29.22
C SER A 24 -31.47 -5.65 28.35
N MET A 25 -32.24 -6.70 28.01
CA MET A 25 -31.77 -7.78 27.11
C MET A 25 -32.08 -7.55 25.62
N LEU A 26 -33.16 -6.84 25.27
CA LEU A 26 -33.55 -6.68 23.85
C LEU A 26 -32.65 -5.70 23.08
N SER A 27 -31.96 -4.78 23.75
CA SER A 27 -30.97 -3.90 23.11
C SER A 27 -29.64 -4.59 22.78
N ARG A 28 -29.42 -5.85 23.20
CA ARG A 28 -28.19 -6.61 22.93
C ARG A 28 -28.29 -7.58 21.74
N MET A 29 -29.43 -7.67 21.07
CA MET A 29 -29.67 -8.67 20.02
C MET A 29 -30.14 -8.06 18.70
N ARG A 30 -29.34 -7.16 18.10
CA ARG A 30 -29.41 -6.86 16.65
C ARG A 30 -28.21 -6.14 16.02
N SER A 31 -26.99 -6.49 16.44
CA SER A 31 -25.84 -6.40 15.52
C SER A 31 -25.64 -7.77 14.89
N ALA A 32 -26.29 -8.03 13.76
CA ALA A 32 -25.88 -9.15 12.93
C ALA A 32 -24.43 -8.90 12.49
N GLU A 33 -23.51 -9.77 12.91
CA GLU A 33 -22.11 -9.68 12.48
C GLU A 33 -22.08 -9.80 10.96
N LYS A 34 -21.89 -8.66 10.29
CA LYS A 34 -21.68 -8.66 8.84
C LYS A 34 -20.40 -9.46 8.59
N ALA A 35 -20.52 -10.58 7.90
CA ALA A 35 -19.39 -11.39 7.49
C ALA A 35 -18.29 -10.49 6.91
N PRO A 36 -17.02 -10.69 7.31
CA PRO A 36 -15.94 -9.78 6.94
C PRO A 36 -15.89 -9.64 5.42
N LYS A 37 -15.91 -8.40 4.93
CA LYS A 37 -15.93 -8.13 3.50
C LYS A 37 -14.65 -8.66 2.87
N LYS A 38 -14.78 -9.68 2.02
CA LYS A 38 -13.69 -10.26 1.22
C LYS A 38 -12.82 -9.16 0.62
N ARG A 39 -11.50 -9.31 0.79
CA ARG A 39 -10.49 -8.47 0.16
C ARG A 39 -10.47 -8.83 -1.33
N GLN A 40 -10.38 -7.82 -2.18
CA GLN A 40 -10.26 -7.99 -3.63
C GLN A 40 -8.87 -7.59 -4.07
N ILE A 41 -8.26 -8.41 -4.94
CA ILE A 41 -7.00 -8.09 -5.60
C ILE A 41 -7.17 -6.78 -6.39
N PRO A 42 -6.17 -5.88 -6.42
CA PRO A 42 -6.34 -4.59 -7.10
C PRO A 42 -6.52 -4.79 -8.61
N ASP A 43 -7.36 -3.96 -9.23
CA ASP A 43 -7.60 -4.01 -10.68
C ASP A 43 -6.28 -4.00 -11.49
N LYS A 44 -6.21 -4.88 -12.49
CA LYS A 44 -5.03 -5.13 -13.36
C LYS A 44 -3.72 -5.48 -12.65
N TRP A 45 -3.71 -5.72 -11.33
CA TRP A 45 -2.47 -6.01 -10.58
C TRP A 45 -1.76 -7.29 -11.06
N ARG A 46 -2.50 -8.24 -11.64
CA ARG A 46 -1.95 -9.46 -12.24
C ARG A 46 -1.24 -9.21 -13.58
N ASN A 47 -1.58 -8.14 -14.29
CA ASN A 47 -1.07 -7.81 -15.63
C ASN A 47 0.38 -7.28 -15.62
N TYR A 48 0.95 -7.01 -14.44
CA TYR A 48 2.29 -6.48 -14.29
C TYR A 48 3.19 -7.47 -13.57
N GLU A 49 4.44 -7.54 -14.01
CA GLU A 49 5.47 -8.33 -13.37
C GLU A 49 5.62 -7.99 -11.89
N CYS A 50 5.93 -9.01 -11.10
CA CYS A 50 5.99 -8.88 -9.65
C CYS A 50 7.11 -7.91 -9.21
N THR A 51 8.30 -8.15 -9.71
CA THR A 51 9.52 -7.38 -9.49
C THR A 51 10.10 -6.92 -10.81
N GLY A 52 10.73 -5.75 -10.83
CA GLY A 52 11.72 -5.38 -11.83
C GLY A 52 13.13 -5.73 -11.34
N ARG A 53 14.12 -5.43 -12.18
CA ARG A 53 15.54 -5.53 -11.87
C ARG A 53 16.03 -4.29 -11.13
N ARG A 54 17.22 -4.38 -10.53
CA ARG A 54 17.95 -3.23 -9.99
C ARG A 54 18.33 -2.27 -11.13
N LEU A 55 18.22 -0.97 -10.88
CA LEU A 55 18.68 0.08 -11.80
C LEU A 55 20.21 0.18 -11.80
N SER A 56 20.79 0.55 -12.94
CA SER A 56 22.24 0.72 -13.14
C SER A 56 22.77 2.02 -12.53
N SER A 57 22.03 3.12 -12.67
CA SER A 57 22.45 4.47 -12.26
C SER A 57 22.17 4.79 -10.80
N ALA A 58 21.37 3.96 -10.11
CA ALA A 58 21.00 4.18 -8.71
C ALA A 58 20.60 2.89 -7.99
N ARG A 59 20.72 2.86 -6.65
CA ARG A 59 20.33 1.74 -5.78
C ARG A 59 18.81 1.61 -5.60
N PHE A 60 18.07 1.48 -6.69
CA PHE A 60 16.62 1.24 -6.70
C PHE A 60 16.26 -0.12 -7.30
N VAL A 61 15.18 -0.71 -6.79
CA VAL A 61 14.39 -1.73 -7.48
C VAL A 61 12.90 -1.38 -7.40
N ALA A 62 12.19 -1.52 -8.51
CA ALA A 62 10.76 -1.26 -8.60
C ALA A 62 9.96 -2.56 -8.57
N PHE A 63 8.86 -2.61 -7.83
CA PHE A 63 7.95 -3.77 -7.78
C PHE A 63 6.49 -3.33 -7.61
N LYS A 64 5.53 -4.21 -7.91
CA LYS A 64 4.10 -3.94 -7.60
C LYS A 64 3.85 -4.07 -6.09
N THR A 65 2.71 -3.63 -5.56
CA THR A 65 2.47 -3.83 -4.12
C THR A 65 2.42 -5.33 -3.82
N PRO A 66 3.16 -5.84 -2.82
CA PRO A 66 2.85 -7.13 -2.24
C PRO A 66 1.45 -7.09 -1.63
N LEU A 67 0.83 -8.26 -1.46
CA LEU A 67 -0.46 -8.42 -0.81
C LEU A 67 -0.36 -9.40 0.36
N ASP A 68 -1.09 -9.10 1.44
CA ASP A 68 -1.32 -10.02 2.56
C ASP A 68 -1.98 -11.31 2.04
N LYS A 69 -1.62 -12.46 2.63
CA LYS A 69 -2.09 -13.78 2.19
C LYS A 69 -3.61 -13.89 2.06
N THR A 70 -4.35 -13.16 2.90
CA THR A 70 -5.82 -13.06 2.86
C THR A 70 -6.37 -12.57 1.52
N TYR A 71 -5.64 -11.76 0.74
CA TYR A 71 -6.05 -11.37 -0.61
C TYR A 71 -6.11 -12.54 -1.58
N PHE A 72 -5.31 -13.58 -1.35
CA PHE A 72 -5.31 -14.79 -2.17
C PHE A 72 -6.30 -15.82 -1.59
N GLU A 73 -6.34 -15.96 -0.26
CA GLU A 73 -7.32 -16.80 0.45
C GLU A 73 -8.79 -16.38 0.15
N ASP A 74 -9.08 -15.08 0.02
CA ASP A 74 -10.41 -14.57 -0.32
C ASP A 74 -10.81 -14.78 -1.80
N ASN A 75 -9.82 -14.95 -2.71
CA ASN A 75 -9.98 -15.06 -4.16
C ASN A 75 -9.28 -16.33 -4.71
N PRO A 76 -9.65 -17.55 -4.25
CA PRO A 76 -8.91 -18.78 -4.53
C PRO A 76 -8.86 -19.16 -6.01
N GLU A 77 -9.90 -18.83 -6.79
CA GLU A 77 -9.97 -19.07 -8.23
C GLU A 77 -8.93 -18.26 -9.01
N GLU A 78 -8.54 -17.08 -8.52
CA GLU A 78 -7.45 -16.30 -9.08
C GLU A 78 -6.09 -16.63 -8.46
N ALA A 79 -6.08 -17.12 -7.22
CA ALA A 79 -4.92 -17.14 -6.35
C ALA A 79 -3.71 -17.88 -6.94
N GLY A 80 -3.94 -19.03 -7.58
CA GLY A 80 -2.89 -19.99 -7.90
C GLY A 80 -2.29 -20.64 -6.63
N PRO A 81 -1.23 -21.45 -6.76
CA PRO A 81 -0.55 -22.04 -5.62
C PRO A 81 0.14 -20.97 -4.75
N SER A 82 0.29 -21.23 -3.45
CA SER A 82 0.85 -20.27 -2.49
C SER A 82 2.30 -19.86 -2.75
N SER A 83 3.04 -20.68 -3.51
CA SER A 83 4.39 -20.38 -4.03
C SER A 83 4.41 -19.23 -5.05
N GLU A 84 3.30 -18.97 -5.74
CA GLU A 84 3.14 -17.89 -6.73
C GLU A 84 2.61 -16.59 -6.13
N TRP A 85 1.93 -16.66 -4.97
CA TRP A 85 1.35 -15.49 -4.30
C TRP A 85 2.40 -14.42 -4.02
N PHE A 86 2.21 -13.19 -4.50
CA PHE A 86 3.15 -12.10 -4.27
C PHE A 86 2.91 -11.44 -2.90
N THR A 87 3.24 -12.18 -1.84
CA THR A 87 3.36 -11.71 -0.46
C THR A 87 4.67 -10.95 -0.24
N VAL A 88 4.83 -10.29 0.92
CA VAL A 88 6.11 -9.64 1.28
C VAL A 88 7.25 -10.68 1.32
N GLU A 89 7.01 -11.83 1.93
CA GLU A 89 7.95 -12.96 1.96
C GLU A 89 8.38 -13.41 0.54
N ASN A 90 7.41 -13.66 -0.36
CA ASN A 90 7.72 -14.05 -1.73
C ASN A 90 8.34 -12.90 -2.56
N CYS A 91 8.12 -11.64 -2.19
CA CYS A 91 8.83 -10.49 -2.77
C CYS A 91 10.31 -10.49 -2.35
N LEU A 92 10.60 -10.63 -1.06
CA LEU A 92 11.97 -10.72 -0.55
C LEU A 92 12.71 -11.94 -1.10
N ARG A 93 12.06 -13.09 -1.18
CA ARG A 93 12.62 -14.32 -1.77
C ARG A 93 13.00 -14.14 -3.24
N ARG A 94 12.16 -13.49 -4.05
CA ARG A 94 12.44 -13.22 -5.48
C ARG A 94 13.62 -12.25 -5.62
N LEU A 95 13.58 -11.11 -4.91
CA LEU A 95 14.67 -10.13 -4.93
C LEU A 95 16.01 -10.72 -4.45
N GLY A 96 15.99 -11.54 -3.38
CA GLY A 96 17.19 -12.22 -2.90
C GLY A 96 17.77 -13.24 -3.90
N ALA A 97 16.91 -13.93 -4.67
CA ALA A 97 17.36 -14.81 -5.75
C ALA A 97 18.03 -14.03 -6.91
N ASP A 98 17.59 -12.79 -7.15
CA ASP A 98 18.22 -11.84 -8.09
C ASP A 98 19.47 -11.12 -7.49
N GLY A 99 19.94 -11.53 -6.29
CA GLY A 99 21.07 -10.91 -5.58
C GLY A 99 20.77 -9.55 -4.95
N ILE A 100 19.50 -9.16 -4.85
CA ILE A 100 19.06 -7.86 -4.33
C ILE A 100 18.68 -7.96 -2.84
N THR A 101 19.55 -7.45 -1.98
CA THR A 101 19.24 -7.24 -0.54
C THR A 101 18.59 -5.87 -0.36
N LEU A 102 17.34 -5.83 0.10
CA LEU A 102 16.69 -4.57 0.46
C LEU A 102 17.22 -4.03 1.79
N GLY A 103 17.24 -2.69 1.92
CA GLY A 103 17.43 -2.01 3.21
C GLY A 103 16.30 -1.06 3.58
N MET A 104 15.53 -0.60 2.60
CA MET A 104 14.36 0.27 2.81
C MET A 104 13.33 0.01 1.73
N VAL A 105 12.05 0.14 2.06
CA VAL A 105 10.93 0.16 1.12
C VAL A 105 10.19 1.48 1.22
N ILE A 106 10.04 2.16 0.08
CA ILE A 106 9.20 3.34 -0.06
C ILE A 106 7.86 2.94 -0.68
N ASP A 107 6.81 2.98 0.13
CA ASP A 107 5.44 2.68 -0.27
C ASP A 107 4.70 3.96 -0.69
N LEU A 108 4.43 4.07 -2.01
CA LEU A 108 3.76 5.19 -2.66
C LEU A 108 2.23 5.03 -2.74
N THR A 109 1.64 4.00 -2.13
CA THR A 109 0.20 3.78 -2.16
C THR A 109 -0.54 4.76 -1.24
N SER A 110 -1.80 5.05 -1.55
CA SER A 110 -2.65 5.91 -0.72
C SER A 110 -3.36 5.16 0.41
N SER A 111 -3.26 3.84 0.46
CA SER A 111 -4.04 2.95 1.33
C SER A 111 -3.12 1.99 2.08
N ASP A 112 -3.44 1.71 3.34
CA ASP A 112 -2.63 0.87 4.23
C ASP A 112 -3.20 -0.56 4.36
N LYS A 113 -4.02 -0.96 3.37
CA LYS A 113 -4.78 -2.23 3.38
C LYS A 113 -4.02 -3.44 2.83
N TYR A 114 -2.98 -3.22 2.01
CA TYR A 114 -2.39 -4.28 1.19
C TYR A 114 -1.54 -5.25 2.00
N TYR A 115 -0.71 -4.74 2.91
CA TYR A 115 0.13 -5.52 3.82
C TYR A 115 0.48 -4.65 5.04
N LYS A 116 1.05 -5.25 6.10
CA LYS A 116 1.53 -4.50 7.29
C LYS A 116 3.01 -4.15 7.13
N ALA A 117 3.41 -2.93 7.48
CA ALA A 117 4.81 -2.48 7.46
C ALA A 117 5.76 -3.45 8.21
N SER A 118 5.28 -4.03 9.33
CA SER A 118 5.95 -5.04 10.14
C SER A 118 6.46 -6.26 9.37
N GLU A 119 5.88 -6.57 8.20
CA GLU A 119 6.33 -7.67 7.34
C GLU A 119 7.69 -7.40 6.69
N PHE A 120 8.05 -6.13 6.47
CA PHE A 120 9.39 -5.71 6.07
C PHE A 120 10.29 -5.47 7.29
N GLU A 121 9.77 -4.79 8.32
CA GLU A 121 10.55 -4.40 9.51
C GLU A 121 11.15 -5.62 10.25
N LYS A 122 10.42 -6.75 10.30
CA LYS A 122 10.91 -8.03 10.88
C LYS A 122 12.11 -8.64 10.14
N ASN A 123 12.48 -8.10 8.97
CA ASN A 123 13.61 -8.52 8.13
C ASN A 123 14.73 -7.46 8.06
N ASP A 124 14.79 -6.50 8.99
CA ASP A 124 15.77 -5.39 8.99
C ASP A 124 15.68 -4.49 7.73
N ILE A 125 14.44 -4.19 7.32
CA ILE A 125 14.11 -3.33 6.17
C ILE A 125 13.22 -2.17 6.65
N GLU A 126 13.70 -0.93 6.56
CA GLU A 126 12.92 0.25 6.95
C GLU A 126 11.69 0.42 6.04
N HIS A 127 10.49 0.55 6.61
CA HIS A 127 9.29 0.88 5.84
C HIS A 127 8.98 2.38 5.89
N VAL A 128 8.84 3.02 4.73
CA VAL A 128 8.56 4.45 4.64
C VAL A 128 7.37 4.73 3.72
N LYS A 129 6.24 5.14 4.31
CA LYS A 129 5.04 5.53 3.57
C LYS A 129 5.12 6.96 3.04
N ILE A 130 4.94 7.15 1.73
CA ILE A 130 4.68 8.46 1.08
C ILE A 130 3.35 8.38 0.33
N LYS A 131 2.25 8.87 0.93
CA LYS A 131 0.89 8.66 0.40
C LYS A 131 0.59 9.49 -0.86
N CYS A 132 1.07 9.04 -2.02
CA CYS A 132 0.79 9.66 -3.30
C CYS A 132 -0.66 9.39 -3.75
N ARG A 133 -1.44 10.46 -3.99
CA ARG A 133 -2.80 10.42 -4.53
C ARG A 133 -2.77 10.25 -6.07
N ALA A 134 -3.63 10.96 -6.81
CA ALA A 134 -3.73 10.86 -8.27
C ALA A 134 -2.52 11.47 -9.02
N ARG A 135 -1.93 12.54 -8.48
CA ARG A 135 -0.67 13.13 -8.95
C ARG A 135 0.32 13.20 -7.79
N VAL A 136 1.61 13.19 -8.12
CA VAL A 136 2.72 13.47 -7.21
C VAL A 136 2.92 14.98 -7.17
N GLY A 137 2.94 15.59 -5.98
CA GLY A 137 3.27 17.00 -5.80
C GLY A 137 4.74 17.21 -5.39
N ASP A 138 5.16 18.47 -5.32
CA ASP A 138 6.54 18.82 -4.96
C ASP A 138 6.91 18.35 -3.55
N LYS A 139 5.97 18.45 -2.59
CA LYS A 139 6.13 17.95 -1.23
C LYS A 139 6.43 16.44 -1.17
N GLU A 140 5.84 15.64 -2.05
CA GLU A 140 6.14 14.21 -2.12
C GLU A 140 7.52 13.96 -2.72
N LYS A 141 7.92 14.68 -3.78
CA LYS A 141 9.27 14.60 -4.39
C LYS A 141 10.36 14.98 -3.40
N ASP A 142 10.26 16.15 -2.77
CA ASP A 142 11.21 16.63 -1.76
C ASP A 142 11.40 15.62 -0.63
N ARG A 143 10.28 15.02 -0.17
CA ARG A 143 10.31 14.03 0.89
C ARG A 143 10.99 12.74 0.43
N PHE A 144 10.70 12.26 -0.78
CA PHE A 144 11.36 11.11 -1.38
C PHE A 144 12.87 11.33 -1.52
N GLN A 145 13.29 12.45 -2.09
CA GLN A 145 14.69 12.83 -2.21
C GLN A 145 15.41 12.85 -0.84
N LYS A 146 14.79 13.45 0.18
CA LYS A 146 15.34 13.48 1.55
C LYS A 146 15.48 12.08 2.17
N ILE A 147 14.48 11.22 1.97
CA ILE A 147 14.48 9.82 2.45
C ILE A 147 15.58 9.00 1.76
N VAL A 148 15.67 9.09 0.43
CA VAL A 148 16.68 8.40 -0.38
C VAL A 148 18.09 8.87 0.00
N ASN A 149 18.33 10.18 0.03
CA ASN A 149 19.65 10.73 0.37
C ASN A 149 20.08 10.37 1.80
N ARG A 150 19.14 10.29 2.75
CA ARG A 150 19.40 9.79 4.11
C ARG A 150 19.81 8.31 4.09
N PHE A 151 19.02 7.46 3.43
CA PHE A 151 19.31 6.03 3.32
C PHE A 151 20.67 5.78 2.67
N LEU A 152 20.97 6.46 1.56
CA LEU A 152 22.23 6.28 0.83
C LEU A 152 23.43 6.61 1.72
N ARG A 153 23.38 7.71 2.49
CA ARG A 153 24.44 8.08 3.46
C ARG A 153 24.59 7.07 4.60
N GLN A 154 23.48 6.59 5.15
CA GLN A 154 23.50 5.59 6.23
C GLN A 154 23.97 4.20 5.75
N ASN A 155 23.99 3.97 4.43
CA ASN A 155 24.37 2.72 3.80
C ASN A 155 25.51 2.94 2.79
N GLU A 156 26.48 3.81 3.10
CA GLU A 156 27.70 4.00 2.28
C GLU A 156 28.63 2.78 2.35
N SER A 157 28.62 2.05 3.47
CA SER A 157 29.47 0.87 3.73
C SER A 157 28.88 -0.46 3.22
N ASN A 158 27.72 -0.44 2.56
CA ASN A 158 27.06 -1.65 2.08
C ASN A 158 26.30 -1.38 0.78
N ASP A 159 25.84 -2.45 0.12
CA ASP A 159 25.12 -2.37 -1.16
C ASP A 159 23.61 -2.66 -1.04
N LYS A 160 23.01 -2.42 0.14
CA LYS A 160 21.55 -2.54 0.34
C LYS A 160 20.81 -1.60 -0.63
N VAL A 161 19.71 -2.09 -1.18
CA VAL A 161 18.91 -1.45 -2.23
C VAL A 161 17.61 -0.87 -1.66
N ILE A 162 17.13 0.23 -2.26
CA ILE A 162 15.83 0.84 -1.96
C ILE A 162 14.76 0.20 -2.85
N GLY A 163 13.81 -0.49 -2.23
CA GLY A 163 12.58 -0.93 -2.88
C GLY A 163 11.60 0.23 -3.04
N VAL A 164 10.98 0.40 -4.20
CA VAL A 164 9.93 1.41 -4.40
C VAL A 164 8.73 0.79 -5.09
N HIS A 165 7.55 0.94 -4.50
CA HIS A 165 6.32 0.43 -5.10
C HIS A 165 5.16 1.43 -5.00
N CYS A 166 4.21 1.28 -5.92
CA CYS A 166 2.85 1.78 -5.77
C CYS A 166 1.91 0.56 -5.86
N ALA A 167 0.69 0.69 -6.40
CA ALA A 167 -0.18 -0.48 -6.60
C ALA A 167 0.43 -1.45 -7.64
N HIS A 168 0.80 -0.94 -8.81
CA HIS A 168 1.33 -1.70 -9.95
C HIS A 168 2.86 -1.62 -10.09
N GLY A 169 3.51 -0.78 -9.28
CA GLY A 169 4.96 -0.56 -9.38
C GLY A 169 5.41 0.19 -10.63
N LEU A 170 4.47 0.85 -11.33
CA LEU A 170 4.68 1.42 -12.65
C LEU A 170 4.58 2.95 -12.60
N ASN A 171 3.39 3.53 -12.77
CA ASN A 171 3.23 4.97 -13.06
C ASN A 171 3.79 5.91 -11.97
N ARG A 172 3.32 5.80 -10.71
CA ARG A 172 3.83 6.63 -9.59
C ARG A 172 5.27 6.29 -9.21
N THR A 173 5.64 5.01 -9.32
CA THR A 173 7.00 4.52 -9.01
C THR A 173 8.01 5.09 -10.00
N GLY A 174 7.75 4.93 -11.30
CA GLY A 174 8.55 5.45 -12.40
C GLY A 174 8.66 6.96 -12.33
N TYR A 175 7.58 7.69 -12.10
CA TYR A 175 7.66 9.15 -11.93
C TYR A 175 8.62 9.57 -10.80
N MET A 176 8.54 8.94 -9.63
CA MET A 176 9.39 9.27 -8.49
C MET A 176 10.86 8.91 -8.73
N ILE A 177 11.12 7.72 -9.28
CA ILE A 177 12.49 7.28 -9.61
C ILE A 177 13.07 8.14 -10.73
N CYS A 178 12.36 8.36 -11.84
CA CYS A 178 12.84 9.17 -12.96
C CYS A 178 13.14 10.61 -12.54
N ARG A 179 12.28 11.24 -11.71
CA ARG A 179 12.58 12.58 -11.17
C ARG A 179 13.83 12.58 -10.32
N TYR A 180 14.03 11.60 -9.45
CA TYR A 180 15.25 11.49 -8.67
C TYR A 180 16.49 11.28 -9.57
N LEU A 181 16.43 10.43 -10.59
CA LEU A 181 17.52 10.22 -11.55
C LEU A 181 17.90 11.50 -12.29
N MET A 182 16.91 12.30 -12.71
CA MET A 182 17.17 13.62 -13.31
C MET A 182 17.77 14.60 -12.30
N GLU A 183 17.08 14.82 -11.16
CA GLU A 183 17.39 15.87 -10.18
C GLU A 183 18.67 15.59 -9.36
N CYS A 184 19.03 14.32 -9.15
CA CYS A 184 20.10 13.91 -8.23
C CYS A 184 21.22 13.09 -8.89
N CYS A 185 20.94 12.40 -10.00
CA CYS A 185 21.94 11.61 -10.74
C CYS A 185 22.35 12.26 -12.07
N GLY A 186 21.70 13.36 -12.48
CA GLY A 186 22.05 14.11 -13.68
C GLY A 186 21.66 13.45 -15.02
N LEU A 187 20.80 12.43 -14.99
CA LEU A 187 20.31 11.79 -16.22
C LEU A 187 19.37 12.72 -16.99
N LYS A 188 19.36 12.63 -18.32
CA LYS A 188 18.32 13.29 -19.12
C LYS A 188 16.99 12.57 -18.95
N ALA A 189 15.90 13.26 -19.23
CA ALA A 189 14.55 12.71 -19.10
C ALA A 189 14.33 11.43 -19.93
N ALA A 190 14.90 11.35 -21.14
CA ALA A 190 14.82 10.16 -21.99
C ALA A 190 15.54 8.97 -21.34
N ASP A 191 16.83 9.14 -21.02
CA ASP A 191 17.69 8.12 -20.40
C ASP A 191 17.08 7.58 -19.09
N ALA A 192 16.57 8.47 -18.23
CA ALA A 192 15.94 8.11 -16.96
C ALA A 192 14.65 7.28 -17.14
N VAL A 193 13.83 7.61 -18.16
CA VAL A 193 12.62 6.85 -18.50
C VAL A 193 12.98 5.51 -19.12
N GLU A 194 13.92 5.47 -20.05
CA GLU A 194 14.38 4.23 -20.70
C GLU A 194 14.98 3.25 -19.69
N GLU A 195 15.85 3.72 -18.78
CA GLU A 195 16.42 2.90 -17.72
C GLU A 195 15.33 2.33 -16.80
N PHE A 196 14.39 3.17 -16.36
CA PHE A 196 13.29 2.71 -15.52
C PHE A 196 12.41 1.67 -16.22
N GLU A 197 12.00 1.92 -17.46
CA GLU A 197 11.12 1.00 -18.22
C GLU A 197 11.83 -0.33 -18.50
N THR A 198 13.12 -0.28 -18.85
CA THR A 198 13.98 -1.46 -19.08
C THR A 198 14.24 -2.27 -17.81
N ALA A 199 14.46 -1.60 -16.67
CA ALA A 199 14.61 -2.27 -15.38
C ALA A 199 13.28 -2.84 -14.89
N ARG A 200 12.17 -2.11 -15.06
CA ARG A 200 10.83 -2.49 -14.61
C ARG A 200 10.18 -3.61 -15.45
N GLY A 201 10.55 -3.71 -16.73
CA GLY A 201 9.92 -4.61 -17.71
C GLY A 201 8.58 -4.11 -18.25
N HIS A 202 8.21 -2.85 -17.99
CA HIS A 202 6.93 -2.26 -18.41
C HIS A 202 7.09 -0.77 -18.72
N THR A 203 6.47 -0.31 -19.81
CA THR A 203 6.38 1.10 -20.20
C THR A 203 5.48 1.90 -19.25
N ILE A 204 5.87 3.11 -18.86
CA ILE A 204 5.04 4.02 -18.07
C ILE A 204 3.80 4.42 -18.90
N GLU A 205 2.62 4.13 -18.40
CA GLU A 205 1.34 4.43 -19.09
C GLU A 205 0.89 5.87 -18.81
N LEU A 206 1.06 6.34 -17.56
CA LEU A 206 0.54 7.61 -17.08
C LEU A 206 1.69 8.52 -16.64
N GLY A 207 1.80 9.67 -17.28
CA GLY A 207 2.83 10.67 -16.99
C GLY A 207 4.12 10.52 -17.80
N ARG A 208 4.27 9.50 -18.66
CA ARG A 208 5.47 9.29 -19.49
C ARG A 208 5.82 10.51 -20.35
N GLN A 209 4.85 11.04 -21.09
CA GLN A 209 5.05 12.25 -21.90
C GLN A 209 5.36 13.49 -21.05
N GLN A 210 4.80 13.56 -19.83
CA GLN A 210 5.15 14.62 -18.88
C GLN A 210 6.59 14.49 -18.40
N LEU A 211 7.10 13.27 -18.19
CA LEU A 211 8.51 13.03 -17.84
C LEU A 211 9.44 13.43 -18.99
N LEU A 212 9.16 12.96 -20.20
CA LEU A 212 9.98 13.23 -21.40
C LEU A 212 10.02 14.72 -21.81
N ALA A 213 9.01 15.50 -21.40
CA ALA A 213 8.97 16.96 -21.63
C ALA A 213 9.79 17.77 -20.61
N LEU A 214 10.39 17.14 -19.60
CA LEU A 214 11.25 17.79 -18.62
C LEU A 214 12.65 17.99 -19.21
N ARG A 215 13.22 19.16 -18.93
CA ARG A 215 14.57 19.57 -19.35
C ARG A 215 15.57 19.26 -18.25
#